data_AF-A0A834R0R3-F1
#
_entry.id   AF-A0A834R0R3-F1
#
_cell.length_a   1.000
_cell.length_b   1.000
_cell.length_c   1.000
_cell.angle_alpha   90.00
_cell.angle_beta   90.00
_cell.angle_gamma   90.00
#
_symmetry.space_group_name_H-M   'P 1'
#
loop_
_entity.id
_entity.type
_entity.pdbx_description
1 polymer ?
#
loop_
_entity_poly.entity_id
_entity_poly.type
_entity_poly.pdbx_seq_one_letter_code
_entity_poly.pdbx_strand_id
1 'polypeptide(L)'
;MSGSLKRKTLRWYVDTNAWNPTRSEWIVAMRMVGNDFERDRINRFVYKKDAKHALVGRLLIRKCCEYFLGSKKFCLHHPDDRNLFGDQLVLERSEKGKPILMEIDENGNHQPYQDFQFNISHSGDYCVLAADTATKKLGIDIMKIEYSGGMCKINEFFNTMRRQFSEEEWRFIRNSQTDWGKLARFIRLWSLKESFVKAEGSGIIFPLSKISFECRSELVAPSQKNRFDSIVKINNRYSKYWSFEESMIDPRHYVSVARLRYTKNFDNKTDDVDRNPIDDDDDYEDDGDDDDGMRGYFNDKSFINYLSYLKYWKRPEYSKFIKYPMCLHFLDLLQHEHFRRELTSIQCAKFIDDQILLHWHHYARKRTRLFQSVQQKISPQIALQQQQQQQQQQQQMPSSSSATSLLVSSTQAQPFNISQSSSSSTPVMNNNNLHQGQSSLMSLTSSASSTPTNPINQINGHK
;
A
#
# COMPACT_ATOMS: atom_id res chain seq x y z
N MET A 1 -40.50 21.24 -9.58
CA MET A 1 -40.06 22.00 -8.38
C MET A 1 -38.57 21.76 -8.17
N SER A 2 -37.73 22.79 -8.29
CA SER A 2 -36.27 22.68 -8.11
C SER A 2 -35.90 22.73 -6.62
N GLY A 3 -36.20 21.65 -5.90
CA GLY A 3 -35.70 21.47 -4.53
C GLY A 3 -34.18 21.43 -4.54
N SER A 4 -33.53 22.43 -3.95
CA SER A 4 -32.06 22.47 -3.85
C SER A 4 -31.57 21.28 -3.04
N LEU A 5 -30.93 20.30 -3.69
CA LEU A 5 -30.31 19.16 -3.02
C LEU A 5 -29.21 19.70 -2.10
N LYS A 6 -29.51 19.78 -0.79
CA LYS A 6 -28.52 20.09 0.25
C LYS A 6 -27.37 19.11 0.08
N ARG A 7 -26.16 19.64 -0.21
CA ARG A 7 -24.95 18.84 -0.41
C ARG A 7 -24.77 17.88 0.76
N LYS A 8 -24.86 16.58 0.48
CA LYS A 8 -24.57 15.52 1.44
C LYS A 8 -23.15 15.02 1.19
N THR A 9 -22.32 15.01 2.24
CA THR A 9 -21.00 14.40 2.23
C THR A 9 -20.95 13.26 3.24
N LEU A 10 -20.24 12.20 2.90
CA LEU A 10 -20.08 11.02 3.76
C LEU A 10 -18.60 10.69 3.90
N ARG A 11 -18.16 10.41 5.13
CA ARG A 11 -16.82 9.92 5.48
C ARG A 11 -17.01 8.81 6.49
N TRP A 12 -16.73 7.57 6.09
CA TRP A 12 -16.80 6.41 6.97
C TRP A 12 -15.48 5.67 6.99
N TYR A 13 -15.15 5.09 8.14
CA TYR A 13 -14.07 4.14 8.31
C TYR A 13 -14.54 3.00 9.20
N VAL A 14 -13.94 1.82 9.03
CA VAL A 14 -14.19 0.64 9.85
C VAL A 14 -12.83 0.06 10.24
N ASP A 15 -12.62 -0.15 11.54
CA ASP A 15 -11.50 -0.95 12.03
C ASP A 15 -11.74 -2.42 11.65
N THR A 16 -11.07 -2.85 10.59
CA THR A 16 -11.17 -4.23 10.13
C THR A 16 -10.26 -5.16 10.93
N ASN A 17 -9.30 -4.64 11.68
CA ASN A 17 -8.45 -5.46 12.53
C ASN A 17 -9.22 -5.91 13.79
N ALA A 18 -9.90 -4.98 14.46
CA ALA A 18 -10.74 -5.24 15.64
C ALA A 18 -11.94 -6.15 15.35
N TRP A 19 -12.53 -6.09 14.15
CA TRP A 19 -13.66 -6.96 13.78
C TRP A 19 -13.22 -8.43 13.63
N ASN A 20 -13.55 -9.29 14.59
CA ASN A 20 -13.25 -10.73 14.55
C ASN A 20 -14.53 -11.57 14.43
N PRO A 21 -15.13 -11.69 13.22
CA PRO A 21 -16.42 -12.33 13.03
C PRO A 21 -16.39 -13.84 13.30
N THR A 22 -17.48 -14.35 13.88
CA THR A 22 -17.83 -15.77 13.89
C THR A 22 -18.09 -16.30 12.47
N ARG A 23 -18.10 -17.62 12.32
CA ARG A 23 -18.46 -18.29 11.05
C ARG A 23 -19.86 -17.86 10.56
N SER A 24 -20.82 -17.69 11.46
CA SER A 24 -22.19 -17.30 11.15
C SER A 24 -22.26 -15.87 10.63
N GLU A 25 -21.62 -14.92 11.31
CA GLU A 25 -21.54 -13.51 10.86
C GLU A 25 -20.82 -13.39 9.52
N TRP A 26 -19.74 -14.15 9.29
CA TRP A 26 -19.05 -14.18 8.01
C TRP A 26 -19.96 -14.67 6.87
N ILE A 27 -20.75 -15.72 7.09
CA ILE A 27 -21.69 -16.25 6.09
C ILE A 27 -22.81 -15.23 5.81
N VAL A 28 -23.35 -14.56 6.83
CA VAL A 28 -24.36 -13.50 6.67
C VAL A 28 -23.77 -12.32 5.89
N ALA A 29 -22.59 -11.85 6.27
CA ALA A 29 -21.86 -10.78 5.58
C ALA A 29 -21.57 -11.12 4.11
N MET A 30 -21.15 -12.36 3.81
CA MET A 30 -20.91 -12.82 2.44
C MET A 30 -22.21 -12.90 1.60
N ARG A 31 -23.34 -13.31 2.19
CA ARG A 31 -24.66 -13.20 1.53
C ARG A 31 -25.01 -11.74 1.25
N MET A 32 -24.69 -10.83 2.17
CA MET A 32 -24.85 -9.39 2.02
C MET A 32 -23.88 -8.73 1.01
N VAL A 33 -23.11 -9.48 0.21
CA VAL A 33 -22.35 -8.93 -0.94
C VAL A 33 -23.21 -8.80 -2.21
N GLY A 34 -24.25 -9.62 -2.35
CA GLY A 34 -25.25 -9.56 -3.43
C GLY A 34 -24.86 -10.19 -4.78
N ASN A 35 -23.58 -10.17 -5.18
CA ASN A 35 -23.12 -10.69 -6.49
C ASN A 35 -22.02 -11.76 -6.31
N ASP A 36 -22.19 -12.92 -6.96
CA ASP A 36 -21.25 -14.05 -6.94
C ASP A 36 -19.84 -13.71 -7.41
N PHE A 37 -19.68 -12.88 -8.45
CA PHE A 37 -18.35 -12.43 -8.89
C PHE A 37 -17.57 -11.72 -7.78
N GLU A 38 -18.26 -10.94 -6.95
CA GLU A 38 -17.68 -10.28 -5.79
C GLU A 38 -17.46 -11.28 -4.63
N ARG A 39 -18.40 -12.20 -4.38
CA ARG A 39 -18.24 -13.30 -3.39
C ARG A 39 -17.00 -14.14 -3.71
N ASP A 40 -16.85 -14.58 -4.95
CA ASP A 40 -15.73 -15.41 -5.39
C ASP A 40 -14.40 -14.67 -5.37
N ARG A 41 -14.36 -13.38 -5.75
CA ARG A 41 -13.12 -12.61 -5.62
C ARG A 41 -12.73 -12.41 -4.15
N ILE A 42 -13.69 -12.33 -3.22
CA ILE A 42 -13.39 -12.34 -1.77
C ILE A 42 -12.85 -13.72 -1.34
N ASN A 43 -13.46 -14.82 -1.81
CA ASN A 43 -13.02 -16.18 -1.52
C ASN A 43 -11.62 -16.52 -2.08
N ARG A 44 -11.19 -15.86 -3.17
CA ARG A 44 -9.85 -16.04 -3.76
C ARG A 44 -8.71 -15.38 -2.95
N PHE A 45 -8.99 -14.63 -1.87
CA PHE A 45 -7.92 -14.05 -1.03
C PHE A 45 -7.31 -15.08 -0.08
N VAL A 46 -6.01 -15.36 -0.27
CA VAL A 46 -5.19 -16.25 0.59
C VAL A 46 -5.12 -15.78 2.05
N TYR A 47 -5.35 -14.49 2.33
CA TYR A 47 -5.22 -13.91 3.67
C TYR A 47 -6.55 -13.44 4.21
N LYS A 48 -6.91 -13.90 5.42
CA LYS A 48 -8.10 -13.44 6.16
C LYS A 48 -8.20 -11.91 6.24
N LYS A 49 -7.07 -11.21 6.34
CA LYS A 49 -7.02 -9.74 6.37
C LYS A 49 -7.43 -9.10 5.05
N ASP A 50 -6.90 -9.59 3.93
CA ASP A 50 -7.26 -9.11 2.59
C ASP A 50 -8.75 -9.40 2.30
N ALA A 51 -9.23 -10.60 2.65
CA ALA A 51 -10.63 -10.98 2.53
C ALA A 51 -11.56 -10.08 3.38
N LYS A 52 -11.19 -9.80 4.64
CA LYS A 52 -11.92 -8.89 5.52
C LYS A 52 -11.99 -7.47 4.96
N HIS A 53 -10.88 -6.90 4.47
CA HIS A 53 -10.86 -5.60 3.82
C HIS A 53 -11.82 -5.55 2.61
N ALA A 54 -11.76 -6.55 1.74
CA ALA A 54 -12.60 -6.61 0.54
C ALA A 54 -14.09 -6.75 0.86
N LEU A 55 -14.44 -7.60 1.85
CA LEU A 55 -15.81 -7.79 2.32
C LEU A 55 -16.38 -6.50 2.95
N VAL A 56 -15.66 -5.91 3.91
CA VAL A 56 -16.07 -4.64 4.56
C VAL A 56 -16.22 -3.53 3.53
N GLY A 57 -15.32 -3.43 2.55
CA GLY A 57 -15.43 -2.45 1.45
C GLY A 57 -16.72 -2.59 0.63
N ARG A 58 -17.19 -3.82 0.36
CA ARG A 58 -18.47 -4.04 -0.35
C ARG A 58 -19.69 -3.77 0.53
N LEU A 59 -19.64 -4.10 1.82
CA LEU A 59 -20.71 -3.78 2.76
C LEU A 59 -20.85 -2.26 2.97
N LEU A 60 -19.72 -1.54 3.07
CA LEU A 60 -19.69 -0.08 3.14
C LEU A 60 -20.31 0.57 1.89
N ILE A 61 -20.00 0.05 0.68
CA ILE A 61 -20.65 0.54 -0.56
C ILE A 61 -22.17 0.30 -0.51
N ARG A 62 -22.64 -0.91 -0.16
CA ARG A 62 -24.09 -1.17 -0.08
C ARG A 62 -24.78 -0.26 0.95
N LYS A 63 -24.18 -0.05 2.12
CA LYS A 63 -24.73 0.84 3.15
C LYS A 63 -24.67 2.32 2.77
N CYS A 64 -23.69 2.71 1.95
CA CYS A 64 -23.62 4.05 1.36
C CYS A 64 -24.78 4.26 0.38
N CYS A 65 -25.00 3.32 -0.55
CA CYS A 65 -26.13 3.36 -1.47
C CYS A 65 -27.47 3.46 -0.71
N GLU A 66 -27.69 2.61 0.29
CA GLU A 66 -28.88 2.66 1.16
C GLU A 66 -29.08 4.04 1.81
N TYR A 67 -28.01 4.69 2.28
CA TYR A 67 -28.04 6.01 2.93
C TYR A 67 -28.39 7.17 1.98
N PHE A 68 -27.96 7.10 0.70
CA PHE A 68 -28.26 8.16 -0.28
C PHE A 68 -29.61 7.94 -0.98
N LEU A 69 -29.93 6.70 -1.35
CA LEU A 69 -31.12 6.32 -2.12
C LEU A 69 -32.38 6.10 -1.25
N GLY A 70 -32.18 5.71 0.01
CA GLY A 70 -33.25 5.29 0.92
C GLY A 70 -33.78 3.88 0.64
N SER A 71 -34.46 3.31 1.63
CA SER A 71 -34.84 1.88 1.68
C SER A 71 -35.83 1.41 0.61
N LYS A 72 -36.33 2.29 -0.26
CA LYS A 72 -37.33 1.96 -1.30
C LYS A 72 -36.74 1.72 -2.70
N LYS A 73 -35.51 2.20 -2.95
CA LYS A 73 -34.83 2.21 -4.26
C LYS A 73 -33.84 1.05 -4.48
N PHE A 74 -33.74 0.09 -3.55
CA PHE A 74 -32.53 -0.74 -3.39
C PHE A 74 -32.77 -2.25 -3.46
N CYS A 75 -33.39 -2.71 -4.56
CA CYS A 75 -33.56 -4.13 -4.88
C CYS A 75 -32.26 -4.78 -5.38
N LEU A 76 -31.20 -4.84 -4.56
CA LEU A 76 -30.01 -5.66 -4.85
C LEU A 76 -30.28 -7.16 -4.60
N HIS A 77 -31.14 -7.72 -5.45
CA HIS A 77 -31.63 -9.10 -5.40
C HIS A 77 -30.76 -10.10 -6.16
N HIS A 78 -31.08 -11.39 -5.96
CA HIS A 78 -30.55 -12.52 -6.71
C HIS A 78 -31.04 -12.46 -8.18
N PRO A 79 -30.31 -13.01 -9.17
CA PRO A 79 -30.74 -13.01 -10.59
C PRO A 79 -32.10 -13.68 -10.90
N ASP A 80 -32.68 -14.39 -9.94
CA ASP A 80 -33.90 -15.18 -10.08
C ASP A 80 -35.18 -14.42 -9.64
N ASP A 81 -35.08 -13.40 -8.79
CA ASP A 81 -36.23 -12.58 -8.33
C ASP A 81 -36.62 -11.52 -9.37
N ARG A 82 -36.75 -11.93 -10.64
CA ARG A 82 -36.70 -11.04 -11.82
C ARG A 82 -37.97 -10.21 -12.09
N ASN A 83 -38.81 -9.93 -11.08
CA ASN A 83 -40.21 -9.55 -11.34
C ASN A 83 -40.88 -8.55 -10.37
N LEU A 84 -40.16 -7.82 -9.51
CA LEU A 84 -40.78 -6.79 -8.64
C LEU A 84 -40.02 -5.44 -8.62
N PHE A 85 -40.71 -4.41 -9.12
CA PHE A 85 -40.49 -2.97 -8.91
C PHE A 85 -39.14 -2.35 -9.34
N GLY A 86 -39.06 -1.96 -10.62
CA GLY A 86 -39.03 -0.54 -11.04
C GLY A 86 -37.84 0.37 -10.68
N ASP A 87 -36.94 0.00 -9.78
CA ASP A 87 -35.74 0.77 -9.42
C ASP A 87 -34.48 -0.06 -9.66
N GLN A 88 -33.78 0.26 -10.74
CA GLN A 88 -32.95 -0.69 -11.49
C GLN A 88 -31.44 -0.46 -11.28
N LEU A 89 -31.01 -0.31 -10.03
CA LEU A 89 -29.66 0.13 -9.66
C LEU A 89 -28.69 -1.04 -9.34
N VAL A 90 -27.56 -1.13 -10.07
CA VAL A 90 -26.59 -2.24 -10.01
C VAL A 90 -25.16 -1.75 -9.72
N LEU A 91 -24.41 -2.52 -8.91
CA LEU A 91 -23.02 -2.20 -8.53
C LEU A 91 -21.98 -2.94 -9.39
N GLU A 92 -21.49 -2.27 -10.42
CA GLU A 92 -20.54 -2.79 -11.41
C GLU A 92 -19.09 -2.32 -11.19
N ARG A 93 -18.25 -2.50 -12.22
CA ARG A 93 -16.88 -1.99 -12.29
C ARG A 93 -16.61 -1.42 -13.68
N SER A 94 -15.92 -0.29 -13.75
CA SER A 94 -15.33 0.16 -15.01
C SER A 94 -14.24 -0.81 -15.49
N GLU A 95 -13.82 -0.67 -16.75
CA GLU A 95 -12.69 -1.38 -17.38
C GLU A 95 -11.45 -1.44 -16.47
N LYS A 96 -11.18 -0.34 -15.76
CA LYS A 96 -10.04 -0.17 -14.85
C LYS A 96 -10.31 -0.65 -13.43
N GLY A 97 -11.38 -1.42 -13.23
CA GLY A 97 -11.76 -2.07 -11.98
C GLY A 97 -12.38 -1.17 -10.90
N LYS A 98 -12.57 0.14 -11.14
CA LYS A 98 -13.18 1.07 -10.17
C LYS A 98 -14.66 0.68 -9.97
N PRO A 99 -15.13 0.43 -8.74
CA PRO A 99 -16.54 0.13 -8.51
C PRO A 99 -17.39 1.37 -8.81
N ILE A 100 -18.49 1.18 -9.52
CA ILE A 100 -19.43 2.21 -9.95
C ILE A 100 -20.87 1.76 -9.65
N LEU A 101 -21.78 2.72 -9.52
CA LEU A 101 -23.23 2.46 -9.46
C LEU A 101 -23.81 2.80 -10.84
N MET A 102 -24.48 1.83 -11.43
CA MET A 102 -25.17 1.95 -12.70
C MET A 102 -26.67 1.95 -12.44
N GLU A 103 -27.40 2.73 -13.22
CA GLU A 103 -28.86 2.70 -13.34
C GLU A 103 -29.19 2.05 -14.69
N ILE A 104 -30.12 1.11 -14.70
CA ILE A 104 -30.60 0.48 -15.93
C ILE A 104 -31.85 1.26 -16.39
N ASP A 105 -31.93 1.58 -17.68
CA ASP A 105 -33.08 2.30 -18.27
C ASP A 105 -34.25 1.36 -18.62
N GLU A 106 -35.38 1.94 -19.03
CA GLU A 106 -36.59 1.20 -19.44
C GLU A 106 -36.36 0.21 -20.61
N ASN A 107 -35.25 0.34 -21.34
CA ASN A 107 -34.86 -0.50 -22.47
C ASN A 107 -33.82 -1.58 -22.08
N GLY A 108 -33.28 -1.55 -20.86
CA GLY A 108 -32.21 -2.45 -20.40
C GLY A 108 -30.78 -1.94 -20.58
N ASN A 109 -30.57 -0.66 -20.92
CA ASN A 109 -29.24 -0.06 -21.06
C ASN A 109 -28.67 0.39 -19.71
N HIS A 110 -27.39 0.11 -19.45
CA HIS A 110 -26.72 0.46 -18.20
C HIS A 110 -26.02 1.83 -18.32
N GLN A 111 -26.46 2.83 -17.55
CA GLN A 111 -25.89 4.19 -17.52
C GLN A 111 -25.31 4.57 -16.14
N PRO A 112 -24.21 5.34 -16.03
CA PRO A 112 -23.61 5.66 -14.73
C PRO A 112 -24.47 6.62 -13.91
N TYR A 113 -24.82 6.23 -12.68
CA TYR A 113 -25.66 7.02 -11.78
C TYR A 113 -24.93 8.29 -11.28
N GLN A 114 -25.59 9.45 -11.37
CA GLN A 114 -24.94 10.76 -11.21
C GLN A 114 -25.14 11.44 -9.84
N ASP A 115 -26.22 11.15 -9.11
CA ASP A 115 -26.63 11.93 -7.92
C ASP A 115 -25.61 11.94 -6.77
N PHE A 116 -24.77 10.91 -6.67
CA PHE A 116 -23.61 10.92 -5.79
C PHE A 116 -22.45 10.11 -6.37
N GLN A 117 -21.23 10.57 -6.12
CA GLN A 117 -20.02 9.80 -6.36
C GLN A 117 -19.51 9.20 -5.05
N PHE A 118 -18.97 7.98 -5.11
CA PHE A 118 -18.35 7.30 -3.98
C PHE A 118 -16.98 6.70 -4.36
N ASN A 119 -16.12 6.49 -3.36
CA ASN A 119 -14.88 5.74 -3.54
C ASN A 119 -14.47 5.04 -2.23
N ILE A 120 -13.66 3.98 -2.33
CA ILE A 120 -13.16 3.21 -1.19
C ILE A 120 -11.64 3.02 -1.25
N SER A 121 -11.02 2.85 -0.09
CA SER A 121 -9.65 2.34 0.05
C SER A 121 -9.52 1.49 1.31
N HIS A 122 -8.42 0.75 1.44
CA HIS A 122 -8.08 -0.03 2.63
C HIS A 122 -6.57 -0.16 2.77
N SER A 123 -6.04 0.09 3.96
CA SER A 123 -4.60 0.00 4.23
C SER A 123 -4.35 -0.09 5.72
N GLY A 124 -3.31 -0.85 6.07
CA GLY A 124 -3.03 -1.15 7.46
C GLY A 124 -4.15 -1.94 8.10
N ASP A 125 -4.90 -1.29 8.97
CA ASP A 125 -5.89 -1.91 9.86
C ASP A 125 -7.34 -1.46 9.55
N TYR A 126 -7.51 -0.42 8.71
CA TYR A 126 -8.79 0.22 8.38
C TYR A 126 -9.21 0.07 6.91
N CYS A 127 -10.53 0.01 6.69
CA CYS A 127 -11.16 0.28 5.39
C CYS A 127 -11.95 1.60 5.47
N VAL A 128 -11.88 2.42 4.43
CA VAL A 128 -12.47 3.77 4.36
C VAL A 128 -13.37 3.93 3.14
N LEU A 129 -14.42 4.73 3.29
CA LEU A 129 -15.32 5.16 2.22
C LEU A 129 -15.54 6.68 2.28
N ALA A 130 -15.48 7.33 1.11
CA ALA A 130 -15.98 8.69 0.92
C ALA A 130 -17.12 8.69 -0.08
N ALA A 131 -18.12 9.55 0.15
CA ALA A 131 -19.11 9.94 -0.85
C ALA A 131 -19.43 11.45 -0.79
N ASP A 132 -19.92 12.01 -1.90
CA ASP A 132 -20.25 13.44 -2.04
C ASP A 132 -21.26 13.63 -3.19
N THR A 133 -22.35 14.36 -2.95
CA THR A 133 -23.38 14.65 -3.99
C THR A 133 -23.03 15.85 -4.87
N ALA A 134 -21.93 16.56 -4.61
CA ALA A 134 -21.59 17.81 -5.31
C ALA A 134 -20.25 17.75 -6.07
N THR A 135 -19.86 16.57 -6.57
CA THR A 135 -18.68 16.40 -7.42
C THR A 135 -18.88 15.32 -8.47
N LYS A 136 -18.44 15.59 -9.70
CA LYS A 136 -18.37 14.60 -10.79
C LYS A 136 -17.16 13.65 -10.68
N LYS A 137 -16.19 13.92 -9.78
CA LYS A 137 -14.99 13.08 -9.57
C LYS A 137 -14.56 13.04 -8.10
N LEU A 138 -14.63 11.86 -7.49
CA LEU A 138 -14.24 11.58 -6.11
C LEU A 138 -13.29 10.38 -6.02
N GLY A 139 -12.27 10.51 -5.16
CA GLY A 139 -11.31 9.47 -4.80
C GLY A 139 -10.92 9.58 -3.33
N ILE A 140 -10.75 8.45 -2.66
CA ILE A 140 -10.20 8.35 -1.30
C ILE A 140 -9.01 7.41 -1.30
N ASP A 141 -8.01 7.75 -0.52
CA ASP A 141 -6.97 6.83 -0.13
C ASP A 141 -6.72 6.83 1.38
N ILE A 142 -6.21 5.70 1.87
CA ILE A 142 -5.70 5.53 3.23
C ILE A 142 -4.36 4.81 3.11
N MET A 143 -3.37 5.27 3.88
CA MET A 143 -2.07 4.60 3.98
C MET A 143 -1.61 4.47 5.42
N LYS A 144 -1.11 3.27 5.76
CA LYS A 144 -0.40 3.05 7.01
C LYS A 144 1.06 3.47 6.89
N ILE A 145 1.48 4.34 7.80
CA ILE A 145 2.86 4.72 8.07
C ILE A 145 3.54 3.51 8.71
N GLU A 146 4.12 2.63 7.90
CA GLU A 146 4.85 1.43 8.36
C GLU A 146 6.02 1.12 7.42
N TYR A 147 7.24 1.54 7.81
CA TYR A 147 8.43 1.09 7.10
C TYR A 147 8.66 -0.40 7.42
N SER A 148 8.49 -1.22 6.39
CA SER A 148 8.62 -2.68 6.44
C SER A 148 9.60 -3.19 5.39
N GLY A 149 10.60 -2.36 5.03
CA GLY A 149 11.84 -2.85 4.45
C GLY A 149 12.57 -3.76 5.43
N GLY A 150 13.36 -4.71 4.90
CA GLY A 150 14.17 -5.61 5.70
C GLY A 150 15.47 -4.95 6.14
N MET A 151 16.62 -5.53 5.77
CA MET A 151 17.94 -4.98 6.06
C MET A 151 18.31 -3.70 5.27
N CYS A 152 17.39 -3.20 4.44
CA CYS A 152 17.56 -1.99 3.63
C CYS A 152 17.30 -0.73 4.46
N LYS A 153 17.99 0.37 4.13
CA LYS A 153 17.81 1.67 4.78
C LYS A 153 16.68 2.47 4.15
N ILE A 154 16.06 3.37 4.91
CA ILE A 154 14.97 4.22 4.39
C ILE A 154 15.40 5.07 3.19
N ASN A 155 16.66 5.53 3.16
CA ASN A 155 17.21 6.30 2.05
C ASN A 155 17.32 5.49 0.74
N GLU A 156 17.57 4.18 0.82
CA GLU A 156 17.59 3.30 -0.37
C GLU A 156 16.19 3.20 -0.98
N PHE A 157 15.17 3.03 -0.13
CA PHE A 157 13.77 3.11 -0.55
C PHE A 157 13.42 4.48 -1.14
N PHE A 158 13.86 5.60 -0.55
CA PHE A 158 13.64 6.92 -1.14
C PHE A 158 14.34 7.10 -2.49
N ASN A 159 15.53 6.53 -2.68
CA ASN A 159 16.22 6.54 -3.98
C ASN A 159 15.43 5.74 -5.03
N THR A 160 14.91 4.55 -4.68
CA THR A 160 14.00 3.78 -5.54
C THR A 160 12.77 4.61 -5.95
N MET A 161 12.16 5.32 -5.00
CA MET A 161 10.95 6.11 -5.26
C MET A 161 11.24 7.48 -5.88
N ARG A 162 12.51 7.85 -6.15
CA ARG A 162 12.91 9.22 -6.53
C ARG A 162 12.10 9.78 -7.69
N ARG A 163 11.81 8.97 -8.71
CA ARG A 163 11.07 9.36 -9.94
C ARG A 163 9.61 9.77 -9.69
N GLN A 164 8.99 9.30 -8.61
CA GLN A 164 7.54 9.46 -8.37
C GLN A 164 7.16 10.81 -7.74
N PHE A 165 8.14 11.64 -7.37
CA PHE A 165 7.93 12.93 -6.71
C PHE A 165 8.86 14.03 -7.26
N SER A 166 8.37 15.28 -7.26
CA SER A 166 9.16 16.45 -7.65
C SER A 166 10.27 16.75 -6.64
N GLU A 167 11.26 17.57 -7.01
CA GLU A 167 12.29 17.98 -6.04
C GLU A 167 11.70 18.88 -4.92
N GLU A 168 10.58 19.58 -5.15
CA GLU A 168 9.85 20.30 -4.09
C GLU A 168 9.25 19.34 -3.07
N GLU A 169 8.58 18.28 -3.54
CA GLU A 169 8.03 17.22 -2.71
C GLU A 169 9.14 16.49 -1.93
N TRP A 170 10.29 16.24 -2.57
CA TRP A 170 11.45 15.67 -1.89
C TRP A 170 12.07 16.62 -0.85
N ARG A 171 12.12 17.94 -1.08
CA ARG A 171 12.52 18.90 -0.04
C ARG A 171 11.57 18.83 1.16
N PHE A 172 10.26 18.77 0.94
CA PHE A 172 9.27 18.60 2.02
C PHE A 172 9.50 17.30 2.81
N ILE A 173 9.73 16.17 2.12
CA ILE A 173 10.06 14.88 2.75
C ILE A 173 11.37 14.96 3.56
N ARG A 174 12.45 15.50 2.97
CA ARG A 174 13.78 15.58 3.59
C ARG A 174 13.86 16.61 4.72
N ASN A 175 12.97 17.60 4.79
CA ASN A 175 12.90 18.63 5.83
C ASN A 175 12.43 18.10 7.22
N SER A 176 12.69 16.83 7.53
CA SER A 176 12.35 16.21 8.82
C SER A 176 13.58 15.48 9.35
N GLN A 177 13.93 15.72 10.61
CA GLN A 177 15.16 15.21 11.19
C GLN A 177 15.10 13.69 11.40
N THR A 178 13.94 13.14 11.80
CA THR A 178 13.75 11.73 12.08
C THR A 178 13.31 10.95 10.84
N ASP A 179 13.78 9.71 10.69
CA ASP A 179 13.38 8.85 9.58
C ASP A 179 11.88 8.51 9.60
N TRP A 180 11.27 8.45 10.79
CA TRP A 180 9.82 8.35 10.93
C TRP A 180 9.07 9.59 10.40
N GLY A 181 9.59 10.79 10.63
CA GLY A 181 9.01 12.03 10.10
C GLY A 181 9.13 12.13 8.57
N LYS A 182 10.29 11.73 8.02
CA LYS A 182 10.49 11.59 6.56
C LYS A 182 9.49 10.60 5.97
N LEU A 183 9.33 9.43 6.60
CA LEU A 183 8.35 8.41 6.20
C LEU A 183 6.91 8.94 6.24
N ALA A 184 6.51 9.62 7.33
CA ALA A 184 5.17 10.16 7.47
C ALA A 184 4.85 11.18 6.37
N ARG A 185 5.78 12.08 6.05
CA ARG A 185 5.63 13.04 4.94
C ARG A 185 5.62 12.39 3.56
N PHE A 186 6.42 11.33 3.34
CA PHE A 186 6.37 10.52 2.13
C PHE A 186 4.99 9.85 1.96
N ILE A 187 4.48 9.22 3.02
CA ILE A 187 3.19 8.52 3.03
C ILE A 187 2.01 9.48 2.83
N ARG A 188 2.06 10.68 3.44
CA ARG A 188 1.13 11.79 3.19
C ARG A 188 1.03 12.14 1.71
N LEU A 189 2.17 12.45 1.08
CA LEU A 189 2.21 12.81 -0.34
C LEU A 189 1.79 11.65 -1.25
N TRP A 190 2.17 10.41 -0.92
CA TRP A 190 1.70 9.23 -1.66
C TRP A 190 0.18 9.11 -1.61
N SER A 191 -0.42 9.21 -0.42
CA SER A 191 -1.89 9.07 -0.27
C SER A 191 -2.65 10.22 -0.94
N LEU A 192 -2.10 11.45 -0.95
CA LEU A 192 -2.60 12.56 -1.78
C LEU A 192 -2.61 12.20 -3.28
N LYS A 193 -1.48 11.70 -3.83
CA LYS A 193 -1.39 11.28 -5.24
C LYS A 193 -2.35 10.12 -5.58
N GLU A 194 -2.42 9.09 -4.74
CA GLU A 194 -3.38 7.98 -4.90
C GLU A 194 -4.83 8.46 -4.90
N SER A 195 -5.20 9.35 -3.97
CA SER A 195 -6.56 9.90 -3.91
C SER A 195 -6.93 10.66 -5.19
N PHE A 196 -5.97 11.42 -5.77
CA PHE A 196 -6.14 12.08 -7.07
C PHE A 196 -6.32 11.10 -8.23
N VAL A 197 -5.44 10.11 -8.38
CA VAL A 197 -5.51 9.11 -9.46
C VAL A 197 -6.81 8.29 -9.39
N LYS A 198 -7.24 7.92 -8.18
CA LYS A 198 -8.55 7.27 -7.93
C LYS A 198 -9.73 8.16 -8.27
N ALA A 199 -9.63 9.47 -8.03
CA ALA A 199 -10.66 10.43 -8.38
C ALA A 199 -10.76 10.64 -9.89
N GLU A 200 -9.62 10.73 -10.57
CA GLU A 200 -9.56 10.86 -12.02
C GLU A 200 -10.12 9.63 -12.75
N GLY A 201 -9.82 8.44 -12.24
CA GLY A 201 -10.20 7.14 -12.83
C GLY A 201 -9.16 6.58 -13.81
N SER A 202 -8.00 7.22 -13.95
CA SER A 202 -6.91 6.83 -14.87
C SER A 202 -6.27 5.50 -14.51
N GLY A 203 -6.24 5.13 -13.22
CA GLY A 203 -5.67 3.90 -12.71
C GLY A 203 -4.13 3.95 -12.61
N ILE A 204 -3.49 2.79 -12.49
CA ILE A 204 -2.03 2.66 -12.30
C ILE A 204 -1.23 3.39 -13.39
N ILE A 205 -1.80 3.51 -14.61
CA ILE A 205 -1.23 4.13 -15.81
C ILE A 205 -0.92 5.64 -15.64
N PHE A 206 -1.44 6.31 -14.60
CA PHE A 206 -1.19 7.74 -14.42
C PHE A 206 0.29 8.04 -14.07
N PRO A 207 1.00 8.87 -14.87
CA PRO A 207 2.38 9.25 -14.56
C PRO A 207 2.43 10.22 -13.38
N LEU A 208 2.79 9.71 -12.19
CA LEU A 208 2.86 10.47 -10.93
C LEU A 208 3.81 11.69 -10.97
N SER A 209 4.71 11.75 -11.96
CA SER A 209 5.58 12.88 -12.27
C SER A 209 4.84 14.10 -12.85
N LYS A 210 3.65 13.93 -13.45
CA LYS A 210 2.81 15.03 -13.95
C LYS A 210 2.11 15.81 -12.83
N ILE A 211 2.08 15.28 -11.60
CA ILE A 211 1.45 15.93 -10.43
C ILE A 211 2.45 16.13 -9.29
N SER A 212 2.36 17.27 -8.62
CA SER A 212 3.06 17.51 -7.36
C SER A 212 2.19 18.24 -6.35
N PHE A 213 2.41 17.99 -5.07
CA PHE A 213 1.61 18.55 -3.98
C PHE A 213 2.39 19.52 -3.09
N GLU A 214 1.75 20.64 -2.78
CA GLU A 214 2.18 21.62 -1.79
C GLU A 214 1.38 21.42 -0.50
N CYS A 215 1.99 20.84 0.52
CA CYS A 215 1.41 20.64 1.85
C CYS A 215 1.80 21.81 2.77
N ARG A 216 0.83 22.64 3.19
CA ARG A 216 1.08 23.87 3.95
C ARG A 216 1.09 23.64 5.46
N SER A 217 -0.02 23.15 6.02
CA SER A 217 -0.11 22.80 7.44
C SER A 217 0.55 21.46 7.73
N GLU A 218 1.23 21.34 8.87
CA GLU A 218 1.51 20.04 9.47
C GLU A 218 0.22 19.34 9.93
N LEU A 219 0.26 18.00 9.91
CA LEU A 219 -0.84 17.15 10.38
C LEU A 219 -0.38 16.33 11.58
N VAL A 220 -1.13 16.43 12.67
CA VAL A 220 -0.87 15.77 13.96
C VAL A 220 -2.03 14.83 14.26
N ALA A 221 -1.73 13.67 14.84
CA ALA A 221 -2.70 12.62 15.13
C ALA A 221 -3.09 12.54 16.61
N PRO A 222 -4.33 12.10 16.93
CA PRO A 222 -5.47 11.99 16.01
C PRO A 222 -5.88 13.37 15.49
N SER A 223 -6.31 13.48 14.23
CA SER A 223 -6.54 14.80 13.64
C SER A 223 -7.84 15.44 14.17
N GLN A 224 -7.72 16.27 15.21
CA GLN A 224 -8.86 17.00 15.82
C GLN A 224 -9.68 17.84 14.82
N LYS A 225 -9.07 18.24 13.70
CA LYS A 225 -9.73 18.89 12.55
C LYS A 225 -9.04 18.43 11.26
N ASN A 226 -9.83 18.10 10.23
CA ASN A 226 -9.32 17.80 8.89
C ASN A 226 -8.58 19.03 8.31
N ARG A 227 -7.62 18.80 7.41
CA ARG A 227 -6.92 19.85 6.65
C ARG A 227 -7.46 19.92 5.22
N PHE A 228 -7.40 21.11 4.62
CA PHE A 228 -8.01 21.43 3.32
C PHE A 228 -7.15 22.38 2.47
N ASP A 229 -5.92 22.63 2.93
CA ASP A 229 -4.99 23.66 2.47
C ASP A 229 -3.88 23.11 1.55
N SER A 230 -3.81 21.79 1.36
CA SER A 230 -2.92 21.17 0.38
C SER A 230 -3.40 21.39 -1.05
N ILE A 231 -2.49 21.79 -1.94
CA ILE A 231 -2.76 22.19 -3.32
C ILE A 231 -2.00 21.30 -4.29
N VAL A 232 -2.63 20.91 -5.41
CA VAL A 232 -1.98 20.16 -6.49
C VAL A 232 -1.51 21.08 -7.61
N LYS A 233 -0.29 20.88 -8.09
CA LYS A 233 0.20 21.32 -9.40
C LYS A 233 0.02 20.18 -10.39
N ILE A 234 -0.52 20.46 -11.57
CA ILE A 234 -0.65 19.52 -12.69
C ILE A 234 0.15 20.11 -13.85
N ASN A 235 1.09 19.36 -14.43
CA ASN A 235 2.05 19.85 -15.42
C ASN A 235 2.71 21.18 -14.98
N ASN A 236 3.17 21.22 -13.73
CA ASN A 236 3.75 22.38 -13.02
C ASN A 236 2.84 23.63 -12.87
N ARG A 237 1.53 23.53 -13.16
CA ARG A 237 0.55 24.64 -12.96
C ARG A 237 -0.42 24.32 -11.83
N TYR A 238 -0.62 25.26 -10.89
CA TYR A 238 -1.57 25.09 -9.77
C TYR A 238 -3.00 24.89 -10.27
N SER A 239 -3.67 23.81 -9.84
CA SER A 239 -5.06 23.55 -10.19
C SER A 239 -6.01 24.07 -9.11
N LYS A 240 -6.80 25.10 -9.45
CA LYS A 240 -7.87 25.63 -8.58
C LYS A 240 -9.10 24.71 -8.52
N TYR A 241 -9.25 23.83 -9.51
CA TYR A 241 -10.39 22.93 -9.67
C TYR A 241 -10.38 21.75 -8.69
N TRP A 242 -9.21 21.30 -8.23
CA TRP A 242 -9.15 20.23 -7.25
C TRP A 242 -9.19 20.78 -5.82
N SER A 243 -9.71 19.96 -4.91
CA SER A 243 -9.54 20.17 -3.47
C SER A 243 -9.32 18.85 -2.77
N PHE A 244 -8.52 18.91 -1.72
CA PHE A 244 -8.11 17.76 -0.94
C PHE A 244 -8.63 17.93 0.49
N GLU A 245 -8.82 16.81 1.16
CA GLU A 245 -9.24 16.73 2.55
C GLU A 245 -8.36 15.66 3.21
N GLU A 246 -7.53 16.09 4.15
CA GLU A 246 -6.50 15.28 4.81
C GLU A 246 -6.86 15.07 6.28
N SER A 247 -6.70 13.84 6.78
CA SER A 247 -6.95 13.48 8.18
C SER A 247 -6.08 12.30 8.63
N MET A 248 -6.02 12.07 9.95
CA MET A 248 -5.38 10.91 10.55
C MET A 248 -6.34 10.24 11.53
N ILE A 249 -6.70 8.98 11.26
CA ILE A 249 -7.57 8.18 12.13
C ILE A 249 -6.83 7.88 13.46
N ASP A 250 -5.55 7.52 13.36
CA ASP A 250 -4.64 7.28 14.47
C ASP A 250 -3.22 7.79 14.10
N PRO A 251 -2.21 7.72 14.99
CA PRO A 251 -0.83 8.12 14.69
C PRO A 251 -0.07 7.31 13.62
N ARG A 252 -0.74 6.35 12.96
CA ARG A 252 -0.17 5.46 11.94
C ARG A 252 -0.97 5.45 10.64
N HIS A 253 -2.20 5.95 10.58
CA HIS A 253 -3.08 5.84 9.42
C HIS A 253 -3.47 7.22 8.87
N TYR A 254 -2.87 7.55 7.73
CA TYR A 254 -3.11 8.77 6.97
C TYR A 254 -4.29 8.58 6.00
N VAL A 255 -5.18 9.55 5.86
CA VAL A 255 -6.32 9.51 4.91
C VAL A 255 -6.34 10.78 4.06
N SER A 256 -6.51 10.61 2.75
CA SER A 256 -6.63 11.68 1.76
C SER A 256 -7.89 11.50 0.92
N VAL A 257 -8.73 12.52 0.81
CA VAL A 257 -9.89 12.55 -0.11
C VAL A 257 -9.70 13.65 -1.15
N ALA A 258 -9.62 13.26 -2.42
CA ALA A 258 -9.58 14.19 -3.55
C ALA A 258 -10.97 14.34 -4.17
N ARG A 259 -11.39 15.59 -4.40
CA ARG A 259 -12.66 15.92 -5.05
C ARG A 259 -12.49 17.07 -6.05
N LEU A 260 -13.12 16.92 -7.21
CA LEU A 260 -13.23 18.01 -8.19
C LEU A 260 -14.27 19.02 -7.70
N ARG A 261 -13.90 20.29 -7.57
CA ARG A 261 -14.81 21.40 -7.26
C ARG A 261 -15.67 21.68 -8.48
N TYR A 262 -16.98 21.78 -8.29
CA TYR A 262 -17.89 22.25 -9.32
C TYR A 262 -17.65 23.74 -9.61
N THR A 263 -17.33 24.07 -10.86
CA THR A 263 -17.33 25.44 -11.39
C THR A 263 -18.38 25.51 -12.50
N LYS A 264 -19.30 26.48 -12.43
CA LYS A 264 -20.45 26.61 -13.35
C LYS A 264 -20.09 26.67 -14.84
N ASN A 265 -18.84 26.94 -15.19
CA ASN A 265 -18.39 27.18 -16.56
C ASN A 265 -17.93 25.91 -17.30
N PHE A 266 -17.99 24.72 -16.69
CA PHE A 266 -17.49 23.48 -17.32
C PHE A 266 -18.51 22.75 -18.21
N ASP A 267 -19.80 23.07 -18.07
CA ASP A 267 -20.88 22.39 -18.80
C ASP A 267 -21.38 23.21 -20.02
N ASN A 268 -20.71 24.33 -20.36
CA ASN A 268 -21.03 25.24 -21.47
C ASN A 268 -19.90 25.36 -22.52
N LYS A 269 -19.00 24.37 -22.60
CA LYS A 269 -18.03 24.21 -23.70
C LYS A 269 -17.99 22.76 -24.16
N THR A 270 -18.91 22.42 -25.06
CA THR A 270 -18.57 21.58 -26.20
C THR A 270 -17.57 22.38 -27.03
N ASP A 271 -16.29 22.02 -26.95
CA ASP A 271 -15.27 22.61 -27.82
C ASP A 271 -15.39 21.96 -29.20
N ASP A 272 -16.39 22.39 -29.96
CA ASP A 272 -16.36 22.32 -31.42
C ASP A 272 -15.16 23.16 -31.87
N VAL A 273 -14.12 22.48 -32.36
CA VAL A 273 -12.94 23.09 -32.99
C VAL A 273 -12.96 22.68 -34.45
N ASP A 274 -12.83 23.66 -35.32
CA ASP A 274 -12.98 23.53 -36.77
C ASP A 274 -12.24 22.31 -37.36
N ARG A 275 -12.98 21.54 -38.16
CA ARG A 275 -12.37 20.82 -39.29
C ARG A 275 -12.20 21.81 -40.45
N ASN A 276 -11.07 22.51 -40.47
CA ASN A 276 -10.51 22.94 -41.75
C ASN A 276 -9.34 22.02 -42.09
N PRO A 277 -9.25 21.50 -43.32
CA PRO A 277 -8.02 20.89 -43.79
C PRO A 277 -6.95 21.98 -43.91
N ILE A 278 -5.73 21.62 -43.57
CA ILE A 278 -4.51 22.30 -44.00
C ILE A 278 -3.71 21.21 -44.71
N ASP A 279 -3.13 21.58 -45.84
CA ASP A 279 -2.60 20.66 -46.84
C ASP A 279 -1.36 19.88 -46.38
N ASP A 280 -1.00 18.86 -47.16
CA ASP A 280 0.25 18.11 -47.03
C ASP A 280 1.49 18.98 -47.36
N ASP A 281 2.67 18.36 -47.30
CA ASP A 281 4.01 18.91 -47.61
C ASP A 281 4.63 19.89 -46.58
N ASP A 282 5.42 19.33 -45.65
CA ASP A 282 6.69 19.93 -45.20
C ASP A 282 7.59 18.83 -44.59
N ASP A 283 8.66 18.47 -45.30
CA ASP A 283 9.62 17.44 -44.86
C ASP A 283 10.44 17.91 -43.64
N TYR A 284 10.57 17.04 -42.64
CA TYR A 284 11.55 17.19 -41.55
C TYR A 284 12.48 15.97 -41.54
N GLU A 285 13.73 16.19 -41.94
CA GLU A 285 14.79 15.18 -41.90
C GLU A 285 15.13 14.80 -40.45
N ASP A 286 15.15 13.50 -40.15
CA ASP A 286 15.40 12.95 -38.82
C ASP A 286 16.89 12.58 -38.66
N ASP A 287 17.71 13.57 -38.24
CA ASP A 287 19.11 13.38 -37.85
C ASP A 287 19.22 12.56 -36.54
N GLY A 288 18.92 11.27 -36.64
CA GLY A 288 18.79 10.34 -35.51
C GLY A 288 20.08 9.63 -35.11
N ASP A 289 20.91 10.28 -34.30
CA ASP A 289 22.08 9.65 -33.64
C ASP A 289 21.66 8.54 -32.63
N ASP A 290 21.92 7.29 -33.00
CA ASP A 290 22.21 6.08 -32.19
C ASP A 290 21.53 5.86 -30.80
N ASP A 291 20.47 5.03 -30.78
CA ASP A 291 20.21 4.01 -29.73
C ASP A 291 19.29 2.89 -30.26
N ASP A 292 19.83 1.94 -31.04
CA ASP A 292 19.07 0.84 -31.66
C ASP A 292 19.21 -0.52 -30.94
N GLY A 293 19.39 -0.51 -29.61
CA GLY A 293 19.63 -1.74 -28.83
C GLY A 293 18.42 -2.67 -28.67
N MET A 294 17.19 -2.22 -28.97
CA MET A 294 15.94 -2.90 -28.54
C MET A 294 14.86 -3.08 -29.62
N ARG A 295 14.96 -2.44 -30.80
CA ARG A 295 13.81 -2.31 -31.72
C ARG A 295 13.39 -3.62 -32.42
N GLY A 296 14.31 -4.57 -32.60
CA GLY A 296 14.05 -5.81 -33.38
C GLY A 296 13.36 -6.96 -32.61
N TYR A 297 13.77 -7.25 -31.37
CA TYR A 297 13.48 -8.55 -30.72
C TYR A 297 11.99 -8.87 -30.55
N PHE A 298 11.15 -7.88 -30.27
CA PHE A 298 9.72 -8.10 -30.05
C PHE A 298 8.93 -8.49 -31.31
N ASN A 299 9.53 -8.35 -32.49
CA ASN A 299 8.96 -8.73 -33.78
C ASN A 299 9.61 -10.00 -34.36
N ASP A 300 10.70 -10.51 -33.78
CA ASP A 300 11.32 -11.77 -34.21
C ASP A 300 10.40 -12.97 -33.92
N LYS A 301 10.12 -13.74 -34.98
CA LYS A 301 9.32 -14.97 -34.94
C LYS A 301 9.96 -16.04 -34.04
N SER A 302 11.28 -16.06 -33.93
CA SER A 302 12.05 -17.01 -33.09
C SER A 302 11.86 -16.69 -31.60
N PHE A 303 11.98 -15.42 -31.23
CA PHE A 303 11.69 -14.92 -29.89
C PHE A 303 10.22 -15.10 -29.49
N ILE A 304 9.27 -14.83 -30.40
CA ILE A 304 7.84 -15.09 -30.16
C ILE A 304 7.58 -16.60 -29.93
N ASN A 305 8.22 -17.47 -30.71
CA ASN A 305 8.14 -18.92 -30.49
C ASN A 305 8.74 -19.33 -29.14
N TYR A 306 9.87 -18.74 -28.72
CA TYR A 306 10.47 -18.97 -27.40
C TYR A 306 9.57 -18.50 -26.25
N LEU A 307 8.93 -17.33 -26.37
CA LEU A 307 7.91 -16.85 -25.43
C LEU A 307 6.70 -17.78 -25.37
N SER A 308 6.33 -18.43 -26.49
CA SER A 308 5.26 -19.43 -26.49
C SER A 308 5.69 -20.74 -25.80
N TYR A 309 6.93 -21.20 -26.05
CA TYR A 309 7.52 -22.37 -25.37
C TYR A 309 7.55 -22.20 -23.85
N LEU A 310 7.98 -21.03 -23.35
CA LEU A 310 8.06 -20.74 -21.91
C LEU A 310 6.72 -20.89 -21.16
N LYS A 311 5.56 -20.97 -21.84
CA LYS A 311 4.27 -21.28 -21.21
C LYS A 311 4.25 -22.61 -20.46
N TYR A 312 5.19 -23.54 -20.73
CA TYR A 312 5.30 -24.79 -19.96
C TYR A 312 5.43 -24.53 -18.44
N TRP A 313 6.03 -23.41 -18.04
CA TRP A 313 6.16 -22.97 -16.64
C TRP A 313 4.82 -22.80 -15.92
N LYS A 314 3.70 -22.65 -16.64
CA LYS A 314 2.35 -22.59 -16.07
C LYS A 314 1.84 -23.93 -15.55
N ARG A 315 2.38 -25.06 -16.01
CA ARG A 315 1.93 -26.41 -15.60
C ARG A 315 2.22 -26.63 -14.09
N PRO A 316 1.32 -27.28 -13.33
CA PRO A 316 1.51 -27.55 -11.89
C PRO A 316 2.87 -28.18 -11.52
N GLU A 317 3.42 -29.02 -12.41
CA GLU A 317 4.68 -29.72 -12.21
C GLU A 317 5.88 -28.76 -12.06
N TYR A 318 5.86 -27.63 -12.78
CA TYR A 318 6.96 -26.67 -12.89
C TYR A 318 6.71 -25.35 -12.16
N SER A 319 5.44 -24.90 -12.07
CA SER A 319 5.10 -23.60 -11.48
C SER A 319 5.55 -23.43 -10.03
N LYS A 320 5.66 -24.54 -9.29
CA LYS A 320 6.19 -24.63 -7.91
C LYS A 320 7.62 -24.11 -7.74
N PHE A 321 8.43 -24.04 -8.81
CA PHE A 321 9.80 -23.53 -8.76
C PHE A 321 9.91 -22.01 -9.03
N ILE A 322 8.81 -21.34 -9.38
CA ILE A 322 8.85 -19.95 -9.85
C ILE A 322 8.92 -18.96 -8.69
N LYS A 323 10.08 -18.32 -8.53
CA LYS A 323 10.37 -17.33 -7.48
C LYS A 323 9.51 -16.07 -7.55
N TYR A 324 8.96 -15.73 -8.72
CA TYR A 324 8.15 -14.51 -8.94
C TYR A 324 6.95 -14.81 -9.86
N PRO A 325 5.85 -15.40 -9.35
CA PRO A 325 4.77 -15.93 -10.20
C PRO A 325 4.09 -14.90 -11.11
N MET A 326 4.24 -13.61 -10.82
CA MET A 326 3.74 -12.51 -11.66
C MET A 326 4.45 -12.45 -13.04
N CYS A 327 5.63 -13.07 -13.21
CA CYS A 327 6.25 -13.21 -14.54
C CYS A 327 5.40 -14.04 -15.52
N LEU A 328 4.57 -14.98 -15.02
CA LEU A 328 3.64 -15.74 -15.87
C LEU A 328 2.51 -14.89 -16.44
N HIS A 329 2.19 -13.76 -15.79
CA HIS A 329 1.20 -12.81 -16.31
C HIS A 329 1.80 -11.93 -17.42
N PHE A 330 3.03 -11.43 -17.24
CA PHE A 330 3.74 -10.78 -18.35
C PHE A 330 4.01 -11.72 -19.51
N LEU A 331 4.26 -13.00 -19.24
CA LEU A 331 4.42 -14.01 -20.28
C LEU A 331 3.15 -14.16 -21.15
N ASP A 332 1.95 -13.95 -20.59
CA ASP A 332 0.70 -13.85 -21.36
C ASP A 332 0.61 -12.54 -22.13
N LEU A 333 0.86 -11.41 -21.47
CA LEU A 333 0.79 -10.09 -22.10
C LEU A 333 1.74 -10.01 -23.31
N LEU A 334 2.96 -10.55 -23.20
CA LEU A 334 3.94 -10.65 -24.28
C LEU A 334 3.51 -11.52 -25.47
N GLN A 335 2.44 -12.32 -25.36
CA GLN A 335 1.84 -13.01 -26.52
C GLN A 335 1.07 -12.04 -27.42
N HIS A 336 0.50 -10.99 -26.84
CA HIS A 336 -0.29 -10.02 -27.58
C HIS A 336 0.63 -9.02 -28.30
N GLU A 337 0.50 -8.96 -29.62
CA GLU A 337 1.30 -8.08 -30.47
C GLU A 337 1.19 -6.61 -30.09
N HIS A 338 -0.01 -6.14 -29.75
CA HIS A 338 -0.22 -4.78 -29.27
C HIS A 338 0.60 -4.47 -28.01
N PHE A 339 0.70 -5.40 -27.05
CA PHE A 339 1.49 -5.19 -25.84
C PHE A 339 3.00 -5.22 -26.12
N ARG A 340 3.45 -6.07 -27.06
CA ARG A 340 4.82 -6.05 -27.58
C ARG A 340 5.16 -4.72 -28.26
N ARG A 341 4.26 -4.17 -29.07
CA ARG A 341 4.42 -2.87 -29.73
C ARG A 341 4.50 -1.71 -28.73
N GLU A 342 3.61 -1.68 -27.72
CA GLU A 342 3.69 -0.64 -26.68
C GLU A 342 4.99 -0.75 -25.87
N LEU A 343 5.53 -1.96 -25.66
CA LEU A 343 6.82 -2.15 -24.97
C LEU A 343 8.03 -1.60 -25.74
N THR A 344 7.93 -1.38 -27.05
CA THR A 344 8.97 -0.68 -27.82
C THR A 344 9.07 0.81 -27.42
N SER A 345 8.02 1.41 -26.84
CA SER A 345 8.11 2.74 -26.25
C SER A 345 8.97 2.71 -24.98
N ILE A 346 10.09 3.44 -25.01
CA ILE A 346 10.99 3.65 -23.87
C ILE A 346 10.23 4.18 -22.64
N GLN A 347 9.21 5.02 -22.83
CA GLN A 347 8.37 5.55 -21.76
C GLN A 347 7.45 4.47 -21.15
N CYS A 348 6.85 3.63 -21.99
CA CYS A 348 6.01 2.51 -21.56
C CYS A 348 6.82 1.43 -20.84
N ALA A 349 7.97 1.03 -21.40
CA ALA A 349 8.87 0.06 -20.79
C ALA A 349 9.38 0.52 -19.41
N LYS A 350 9.83 1.78 -19.28
CA LYS A 350 10.26 2.37 -18.00
C LYS A 350 9.12 2.45 -16.98
N PHE A 351 7.90 2.75 -17.43
CA PHE A 351 6.72 2.74 -16.57
C PHE A 351 6.37 1.32 -16.08
N ILE A 352 6.41 0.33 -16.97
CA ILE A 352 6.14 -1.08 -16.62
C ILE A 352 7.22 -1.59 -15.65
N ASP A 353 8.50 -1.28 -15.85
CA ASP A 353 9.59 -1.62 -14.92
C ASP A 353 9.39 -0.98 -13.53
N ASP A 354 9.10 0.32 -13.44
CA ASP A 354 8.77 1.00 -12.17
C ASP A 354 7.61 0.27 -11.44
N GLN A 355 6.55 -0.14 -12.15
CA GLN A 355 5.41 -0.87 -11.56
C GLN A 355 5.73 -2.33 -11.16
N ILE A 356 6.52 -3.03 -11.98
CA ILE A 356 7.06 -4.37 -11.69
C ILE A 356 7.86 -4.32 -10.38
N LEU A 357 8.76 -3.35 -10.27
CA LEU A 357 9.64 -3.16 -9.13
C LEU A 357 8.83 -2.85 -7.87
N LEU A 358 7.81 -1.98 -7.94
CA LEU A 358 6.87 -1.71 -6.84
C LEU A 358 6.12 -2.97 -6.40
N HIS A 359 5.57 -3.73 -7.35
CA HIS A 359 4.85 -4.96 -7.06
C HIS A 359 5.77 -6.01 -6.42
N TRP A 360 6.98 -6.20 -6.94
CA TRP A 360 7.95 -7.16 -6.38
C TRP A 360 8.47 -6.74 -5.02
N HIS A 361 8.64 -5.45 -4.72
CA HIS A 361 8.91 -4.99 -3.36
C HIS A 361 7.76 -5.32 -2.40
N HIS A 362 6.51 -5.08 -2.80
CA HIS A 362 5.36 -5.46 -1.99
C HIS A 362 5.24 -6.99 -1.80
N TYR A 363 5.42 -7.77 -2.87
CA TYR A 363 5.41 -9.24 -2.84
C TYR A 363 6.54 -9.81 -1.98
N ALA A 364 7.76 -9.27 -2.08
CA ALA A 364 8.89 -9.65 -1.25
C ALA A 364 8.63 -9.34 0.23
N ARG A 365 8.14 -8.14 0.57
CA ARG A 365 7.72 -7.79 1.95
C ARG A 365 6.67 -8.77 2.48
N LYS A 366 5.68 -9.15 1.67
CA LYS A 366 4.65 -10.14 2.03
C LYS A 366 5.25 -11.53 2.24
N ARG A 367 6.15 -11.98 1.35
CA ARG A 367 6.84 -13.27 1.43
C ARG A 367 7.80 -13.37 2.62
N THR A 368 8.56 -12.33 2.96
CA THR A 368 9.45 -12.34 4.12
C THR A 368 8.67 -12.42 5.43
N ARG A 369 7.59 -11.63 5.58
CA ARG A 369 6.66 -11.75 6.72
C ARG A 369 6.05 -13.16 6.82
N LEU A 370 5.69 -13.77 5.67
CA LEU A 370 5.21 -15.15 5.61
C LEU A 370 6.23 -16.15 6.15
N PHE A 371 7.45 -16.18 5.60
CA PHE A 371 8.51 -17.07 6.05
C PHE A 371 8.81 -16.88 7.55
N GLN A 372 8.92 -15.65 8.04
CA GLN A 372 9.10 -15.36 9.47
C GLN A 372 7.93 -15.91 10.31
N SER A 373 6.67 -15.67 9.90
CA SER A 373 5.48 -16.14 10.62
C SER A 373 5.27 -17.67 10.60
N VAL A 374 5.85 -18.36 9.60
CA VAL A 374 5.89 -19.83 9.51
C VAL A 374 7.03 -20.38 10.37
N GLN A 375 8.22 -19.81 10.27
CA GLN A 375 9.39 -20.18 11.07
C GLN A 375 9.11 -20.01 12.58
N GLN A 376 8.49 -18.90 12.99
CA GLN A 376 8.05 -18.67 14.39
C GLN A 376 7.02 -19.68 14.91
N LYS A 377 6.28 -20.39 14.04
CA LYS A 377 5.35 -21.46 14.43
C LYS A 377 6.00 -22.84 14.43
N ILE A 378 6.95 -23.08 13.53
CA ILE A 378 7.65 -24.35 13.39
C ILE A 378 8.76 -24.50 14.44
N SER A 379 9.53 -23.45 14.74
CA SER A 379 10.64 -23.51 15.70
C SER A 379 10.22 -24.02 17.11
N PRO A 380 9.10 -23.58 17.71
CA PRO A 380 8.65 -24.13 19.00
C PRO A 380 8.27 -25.61 18.91
N GLN A 381 7.66 -26.05 17.80
CA GLN A 381 7.26 -27.45 17.62
C GLN A 381 8.46 -28.39 17.42
N ILE A 382 9.45 -27.97 16.63
CA ILE A 382 10.71 -28.72 16.47
C ILE A 382 11.47 -28.80 17.80
N ALA A 383 11.54 -27.70 18.56
CA ALA A 383 12.16 -27.70 19.88
C ALA A 383 11.47 -28.68 20.86
N LEU A 384 10.14 -28.68 20.90
CA LEU A 384 9.37 -29.62 21.72
C LEU A 384 9.62 -31.08 21.32
N GLN A 385 9.68 -31.36 20.01
CA GLN A 385 9.88 -32.70 19.48
C GLN A 385 11.29 -33.23 19.75
N GLN A 386 12.32 -32.38 19.65
CA GLN A 386 13.69 -32.73 20.04
C GLN A 386 13.81 -32.97 21.55
N GLN A 387 13.13 -32.16 22.37
CA GLN A 387 13.13 -32.32 23.83
C GLN A 387 12.44 -33.62 24.27
N GLN A 388 11.36 -34.02 23.59
CA GLN A 388 10.72 -35.33 23.81
C GLN A 388 11.61 -36.51 23.38
N GLN A 389 12.33 -36.40 22.27
CA GLN A 389 13.29 -37.44 21.85
C GLN A 389 14.45 -37.59 22.85
N GLN A 390 14.99 -36.51 23.40
CA GLN A 390 16.02 -36.56 24.44
C GLN A 390 15.50 -37.21 25.74
N GLN A 391 14.27 -36.91 26.16
CA GLN A 391 13.66 -37.55 27.34
C GLN A 391 13.44 -39.07 27.13
N GLN A 392 13.05 -39.50 25.93
CA GLN A 392 12.91 -40.94 25.62
C GLN A 392 14.26 -41.67 25.62
N GLN A 393 15.34 -41.06 25.14
CA GLN A 393 16.69 -41.66 25.19
C GLN A 393 17.22 -41.79 26.63
N GLN A 394 16.94 -40.82 27.51
CA GLN A 394 17.34 -40.92 28.93
C GLN A 394 16.61 -42.00 29.72
N GLN A 395 15.47 -42.50 29.24
CA GLN A 395 14.71 -43.59 29.87
C GLN A 395 15.13 -45.00 29.42
N GLN A 396 16.15 -45.14 28.55
CA GLN A 396 16.62 -46.44 28.04
C GLN A 396 18.04 -46.83 28.51
N MET A 397 18.60 -46.14 29.51
CA MET A 397 19.84 -46.58 30.17
C MET A 397 19.54 -47.59 31.29
N PRO A 398 19.98 -48.86 31.20
CA PRO A 398 19.75 -49.85 32.25
C PRO A 398 20.62 -49.57 33.47
N SER A 399 20.00 -49.54 34.64
CA SER A 399 20.69 -49.34 35.92
C SER A 399 21.35 -50.64 36.42
N SER A 400 22.65 -50.81 36.14
CA SER A 400 23.50 -51.81 36.81
C SER A 400 24.47 -51.14 37.78
N SER A 401 24.35 -51.49 39.05
CA SER A 401 25.16 -50.96 40.15
C SER A 401 26.44 -51.78 40.40
N SER A 402 27.55 -51.11 40.69
CA SER A 402 28.52 -51.54 41.72
C SER A 402 29.48 -50.41 42.06
N ALA A 403 29.97 -50.40 43.30
CA ALA A 403 30.93 -49.41 43.80
C ALA A 403 32.36 -49.96 43.76
N THR A 404 33.35 -49.06 43.77
CA THR A 404 34.49 -49.03 44.73
C THR A 404 35.16 -47.66 44.60
N SER A 405 35.80 -47.18 45.67
CA SER A 405 36.35 -45.82 45.81
C SER A 405 37.88 -45.83 45.98
N LEU A 406 38.47 -44.62 45.96
CA LEU A 406 39.89 -44.31 46.23
C LEU A 406 40.87 -44.70 45.08
N LEU A 407 41.96 -43.98 44.79
CA LEU A 407 42.44 -42.66 45.23
C LEU A 407 43.50 -42.13 44.23
N VAL A 408 43.64 -40.81 44.08
CA VAL A 408 44.91 -40.05 43.92
C VAL A 408 44.57 -38.55 43.91
N SER A 409 45.48 -37.71 44.42
CA SER A 409 45.23 -36.29 44.74
C SER A 409 46.19 -35.34 44.01
N SER A 410 45.72 -34.19 43.54
CA SER A 410 46.54 -32.95 43.42
C SER A 410 45.72 -31.66 43.23
N THR A 411 45.43 -31.00 44.35
CA THR A 411 45.44 -29.53 44.58
C THR A 411 44.98 -28.52 43.50
N GLN A 412 43.92 -27.77 43.88
CA GLN A 412 43.72 -26.30 43.71
C GLN A 412 43.43 -25.75 42.28
N ALA A 413 42.65 -24.65 42.10
CA ALA A 413 42.13 -23.67 43.07
C ALA A 413 40.62 -23.28 42.89
N GLN A 414 40.04 -22.72 43.95
CA GLN A 414 38.76 -21.97 44.06
C GLN A 414 39.09 -20.44 44.13
N PRO A 415 38.18 -19.46 44.43
CA PRO A 415 36.69 -19.40 44.56
C PRO A 415 36.08 -18.44 43.48
N PHE A 416 34.87 -17.85 43.47
CA PHE A 416 33.48 -18.01 43.99
C PHE A 416 32.58 -17.16 43.01
N ASN A 417 31.24 -17.25 42.84
CA ASN A 417 30.05 -17.70 43.59
C ASN A 417 29.22 -16.56 44.28
N ILE A 418 27.97 -16.87 44.67
CA ILE A 418 26.82 -16.00 45.10
C ILE A 418 25.98 -15.51 43.89
N SER A 419 24.77 -15.99 43.56
CA SER A 419 23.76 -16.93 44.13
C SER A 419 22.59 -16.36 44.97
N GLN A 420 21.36 -16.47 44.42
CA GLN A 420 20.07 -16.78 45.11
C GLN A 420 19.48 -15.74 46.12
N SER A 421 18.17 -15.71 46.46
CA SER A 421 16.93 -16.28 45.88
C SER A 421 15.64 -15.63 46.49
N SER A 422 14.49 -15.77 45.80
CA SER A 422 13.07 -15.77 46.26
C SER A 422 12.71 -15.39 47.73
N SER A 423 11.63 -14.61 48.02
CA SER A 423 10.22 -15.10 47.91
C SER A 423 9.15 -14.15 48.51
N SER A 424 7.90 -14.27 48.01
CA SER A 424 6.58 -14.11 48.69
C SER A 424 6.04 -12.78 49.27
N SER A 425 4.72 -12.61 49.06
CA SER A 425 3.72 -11.88 49.89
C SER A 425 3.45 -10.37 49.68
N THR A 426 2.20 -10.00 49.95
CA THR A 426 1.51 -8.70 49.72
C THR A 426 0.90 -8.17 51.04
N PRO A 427 0.11 -7.08 51.05
CA PRO A 427 0.32 -5.70 50.56
C PRO A 427 0.17 -4.68 51.73
N VAL A 428 0.15 -3.35 51.47
CA VAL A 428 -0.75 -2.32 52.07
C VAL A 428 -0.31 -0.90 51.64
N MET A 429 -1.18 0.10 51.84
CA MET A 429 -0.99 1.55 51.65
C MET A 429 0.12 2.09 52.61
N ASN A 430 0.60 3.35 52.60
CA ASN A 430 -0.07 4.60 52.24
C ASN A 430 0.93 5.78 52.08
N ASN A 431 0.55 6.77 51.26
CA ASN A 431 0.80 8.23 51.36
C ASN A 431 2.17 8.88 51.73
N ASN A 432 2.39 10.01 51.02
CA ASN A 432 2.92 11.31 51.48
C ASN A 432 4.43 11.65 51.47
N ASN A 433 4.78 12.50 50.49
CA ASN A 433 5.31 13.87 50.66
C ASN A 433 6.82 14.19 50.60
N LEU A 434 7.10 15.30 49.88
CA LEU A 434 8.05 16.42 50.06
C LEU A 434 9.37 16.13 50.82
N HIS A 435 10.57 16.50 50.36
CA HIS A 435 11.03 17.74 49.66
C HIS A 435 12.13 17.40 48.60
N GLN A 436 12.44 18.20 47.56
CA GLN A 436 13.10 19.52 47.51
C GLN A 436 14.53 19.60 48.12
N GLY A 437 15.43 20.32 47.44
CA GLY A 437 16.90 20.35 47.66
C GLY A 437 17.61 19.71 46.46
N GLN A 438 18.13 20.41 45.43
CA GLN A 438 18.91 21.66 45.34
C GLN A 438 20.28 21.63 46.04
N SER A 439 21.30 21.26 45.25
CA SER A 439 22.75 21.60 45.32
C SER A 439 23.38 20.84 44.12
N SER A 440 23.85 21.41 43.02
CA SER A 440 24.73 22.56 42.78
C SER A 440 26.12 22.39 43.39
N LEU A 441 27.14 22.13 42.55
CA LEU A 441 28.43 22.85 42.55
C LEU A 441 29.38 22.38 41.41
N MET A 442 30.14 23.35 40.88
CA MET A 442 31.47 23.26 40.25
C MET A 442 31.77 22.22 39.14
N SER A 443 31.56 22.69 37.90
CA SER A 443 32.66 23.05 36.98
C SER A 443 34.12 22.74 37.42
N LEU A 444 34.90 22.12 36.54
CA LEU A 444 36.24 22.63 36.19
C LEU A 444 36.62 22.28 34.75
N THR A 445 37.52 23.08 34.16
CA THR A 445 37.89 23.07 32.74
C THR A 445 39.38 22.81 32.54
N SER A 446 39.76 22.14 31.45
CA SER A 446 41.11 22.29 30.88
C SER A 446 41.11 22.04 29.37
N SER A 447 41.65 23.01 28.62
CA SER A 447 41.88 22.97 27.18
C SER A 447 43.37 22.88 26.88
N ALA A 448 43.76 22.14 25.83
CA ALA A 448 45.06 22.32 25.19
C ALA A 448 44.98 21.97 23.69
N SER A 449 45.80 22.62 22.86
CA SER A 449 45.79 22.51 21.40
C SER A 449 47.21 22.56 20.83
N SER A 450 47.50 21.76 19.82
CA SER A 450 48.58 22.05 18.85
C SER A 450 48.50 21.16 17.62
N THR A 451 48.76 21.74 16.44
CA THR A 451 49.13 21.03 15.20
C THR A 451 50.64 20.74 15.18
N PRO A 452 51.14 19.90 14.26
CA PRO A 452 51.95 20.51 13.19
C PRO A 452 51.88 19.86 11.79
N THR A 453 52.06 20.71 10.77
CA THR A 453 52.65 20.55 9.41
C THR A 453 52.80 19.19 8.69
N ASN A 454 52.45 19.20 7.38
CA ASN A 454 52.91 18.26 6.34
C ASN A 454 54.45 18.20 6.20
N PRO A 455 54.99 17.15 5.52
CA PRO A 455 55.50 17.43 4.17
C PRO A 455 55.13 16.43 3.07
N ILE A 456 54.97 17.00 1.87
CA ILE A 456 55.23 16.51 0.50
C ILE A 456 55.68 15.03 0.33
N ASN A 457 55.00 14.31 -0.57
CA ASN A 457 55.71 13.52 -1.60
C ASN A 457 54.86 13.34 -2.87
N GLN A 458 55.44 13.69 -4.03
CA GLN A 458 54.91 13.38 -5.38
C GLN A 458 55.84 12.33 -6.01
N ILE A 459 55.28 11.30 -6.66
CA ILE A 459 56.01 10.51 -7.67
C ILE A 459 55.07 10.26 -8.86
N ASN A 460 55.51 10.64 -10.06
CA ASN A 460 54.86 10.34 -11.33
C ASN A 460 55.31 8.95 -11.85
N GLY A 461 54.51 8.30 -12.69
CA GLY A 461 54.89 6.99 -13.27
C GLY A 461 53.99 6.53 -14.42
N HIS A 462 54.29 7.00 -15.64
CA HIS A 462 53.62 6.64 -16.89
C HIS A 462 53.44 5.12 -17.11
N LYS A 463 52.27 4.70 -17.60
CA LYS A 463 52.03 4.58 -19.05
C LYS A 463 50.54 4.65 -19.40
#